data_AF-A0A5B8MFU4-F1
#
_entry.id   AF-A0A5B8MFU4-F1
#
_cell.length_a   1.000
_cell.length_b   1.000
_cell.length_c   1.000
_cell.angle_alpha   90.00
_cell.angle_beta   90.00
_cell.angle_gamma   90.00
#
_symmetry.space_group_name_H-M   'P 1'
#
loop_
_entity.id
_entity.type
_entity.pdbx_description
1 polymer ?
#
loop_
_entity_poly.entity_id
_entity_poly.type
_entity_poly.pdbx_seq_one_letter_code
_entity_poly.pdbx_strand_id
1 'polypeptide(L)'
;MERERAVRERVYRAFCTPRESFSTINEWNDYLELREDIAFNLVEGIDLGAMEARLKQEEGKNADIIAANQAKEVEEEAERPRESAMDTREDSPAEKAGDNLQRQKQLALLASGWSMELVRKRAVQEARDTFVIPAW
;
A
#
# COMPACT_ATOMS: atom_id res chain seq x y z
N MET A 1 -9.27 -10.89 0.73
CA MET A 1 -8.10 -10.13 1.22
C MET A 1 -6.84 -10.99 1.30
N GLU A 2 -6.72 -11.97 2.20
CA GLU A 2 -5.45 -12.75 2.33
C GLU A 2 -5.07 -13.53 1.06
N ARG A 3 -6.02 -14.23 0.44
CA ARG A 3 -5.79 -14.96 -0.82
C ARG A 3 -5.26 -14.05 -1.93
N GLU A 4 -5.91 -12.89 -2.09
CA GLU A 4 -5.56 -11.89 -3.10
C GLU A 4 -4.16 -11.31 -2.84
N ARG A 5 -3.85 -10.97 -1.58
CA ARG A 5 -2.53 -10.49 -1.19
C ARG A 5 -1.45 -11.53 -1.50
N ALA A 6 -1.69 -12.80 -1.16
CA ALA A 6 -0.75 -13.89 -1.42
C ALA A 6 -0.49 -14.08 -2.93
N VAL A 7 -1.54 -13.98 -3.76
CA VAL A 7 -1.40 -14.06 -5.22
C VAL A 7 -0.58 -12.90 -5.76
N ARG A 8 -0.88 -11.66 -5.38
CA ARG A 8 -0.09 -10.49 -5.83
C ARG A 8 1.36 -10.59 -5.38
N GLU A 9 1.60 -10.98 -4.14
CA GLU A 9 2.96 -11.13 -3.61
C GLU A 9 3.75 -12.17 -4.42
N ARG A 10 3.13 -13.32 -4.74
CA ARG A 10 3.75 -14.34 -5.59
C ARG A 10 4.14 -13.78 -6.97
N VAL A 11 3.24 -13.04 -7.62
CA VAL A 11 3.52 -12.44 -8.93
C VAL A 11 4.67 -11.44 -8.83
N TYR A 12 4.67 -10.58 -7.82
CA TYR A 12 5.71 -9.56 -7.68
C TYR A 12 7.08 -10.17 -7.39
N ARG A 13 7.13 -11.28 -6.63
CA ARG A 13 8.37 -12.04 -6.41
C ARG A 13 8.90 -12.69 -7.69
N ALA A 14 8.03 -13.22 -8.55
CA ALA A 14 8.43 -13.79 -9.84
C ALA A 14 8.93 -12.70 -10.82
N PHE A 15 8.30 -11.53 -10.79
CA PHE A 15 8.61 -10.38 -11.64
C PHE A 15 9.61 -9.43 -10.98
N CYS A 16 10.80 -9.92 -10.66
CA CYS A 16 11.85 -9.17 -9.97
C CYS A 16 12.92 -8.53 -10.88
N THR A 17 12.71 -8.48 -12.20
CA THR A 17 13.66 -7.86 -13.14
C THR A 17 13.83 -6.36 -12.85
N PRO A 18 15.05 -5.87 -12.65
CA PRO A 18 15.29 -4.47 -12.30
C PRO A 18 15.18 -3.57 -13.53
N ARG A 19 14.94 -2.27 -13.30
CA ARG A 19 14.76 -1.29 -14.39
C ARG A 19 15.97 -1.22 -15.33
N GLU A 20 17.16 -1.41 -14.78
CA GLU A 20 18.44 -1.33 -15.46
C GLU A 20 18.62 -2.44 -16.50
N SER A 21 17.83 -3.51 -16.43
CA SER A 21 17.82 -4.58 -17.43
C SER A 21 17.10 -4.22 -18.73
N PHE A 22 16.41 -3.07 -18.77
CA PHE A 22 15.63 -2.63 -19.93
C PHE A 22 16.33 -1.50 -20.68
N SER A 23 16.27 -1.53 -22.01
CA SER A 23 16.95 -0.54 -22.86
C SER A 23 16.14 0.74 -22.99
N THR A 24 14.80 0.63 -22.91
CA THR A 24 13.90 1.78 -23.04
C THR A 24 12.91 1.89 -21.88
N ILE A 25 12.37 3.10 -21.68
CA ILE A 25 11.28 3.35 -20.73
C ILE A 25 10.01 2.61 -21.11
N ASN A 26 9.75 2.44 -22.41
CA ASN A 26 8.55 1.76 -22.89
C ASN A 26 8.60 0.28 -22.55
N GLU A 27 9.73 -0.40 -22.80
CA GLU A 27 9.88 -1.82 -22.43
C GLU A 27 9.70 -2.05 -20.92
N TRP A 28 10.18 -1.13 -20.09
CA TRP A 28 9.95 -1.18 -18.65
C TRP A 28 8.47 -0.99 -18.30
N ASN A 29 7.80 -0.04 -18.92
CA ASN A 29 6.37 0.20 -18.69
C ASN A 29 5.54 -1.00 -19.15
N ASP A 30 5.82 -1.56 -20.32
CA ASP A 30 5.16 -2.75 -20.84
C ASP A 30 5.34 -3.95 -19.90
N TYR A 31 6.55 -4.10 -19.32
CA TYR A 31 6.83 -5.11 -18.30
C TYR A 31 6.02 -4.90 -17.01
N LEU A 32 5.89 -3.65 -16.53
CA LEU A 32 5.07 -3.33 -15.37
C LEU A 32 3.58 -3.57 -15.63
N GLU A 33 3.07 -3.15 -16.80
CA GLU A 33 1.68 -3.40 -17.20
C GLU A 33 1.39 -4.90 -17.28
N LEU A 34 2.27 -5.69 -17.91
CA LEU A 34 2.13 -7.14 -17.98
C LEU A 34 2.10 -7.78 -16.58
N ARG A 35 2.92 -7.30 -15.65
CA ARG A 35 2.93 -7.79 -14.27
C ARG A 35 1.59 -7.51 -13.56
N GLU A 36 1.04 -6.31 -13.71
CA GLU A 36 -0.26 -5.97 -13.12
C GLU A 36 -1.41 -6.75 -13.78
N ASP A 37 -1.39 -6.93 -15.10
CA ASP A 37 -2.39 -7.72 -15.83
C ASP A 37 -2.42 -9.17 -15.34
N ILE A 38 -1.25 -9.79 -15.18
CA ILE A 38 -1.16 -11.17 -14.65
C ILE A 38 -1.66 -11.22 -13.20
N ALA A 39 -1.28 -10.24 -12.36
CA ALA A 39 -1.74 -10.18 -10.98
C ALA A 39 -3.26 -10.03 -10.89
N PHE A 40 -3.85 -9.15 -11.70
CA PHE A 40 -5.28 -8.94 -11.77
C PHE A 40 -6.02 -10.20 -12.24
N ASN A 41 -5.59 -10.79 -13.36
CA ASN A 41 -6.21 -11.98 -13.92
C ASN A 41 -6.16 -13.17 -12.96
N LEU A 42 -5.05 -13.36 -12.24
CA LEU A 42 -4.92 -14.44 -11.23
C LEU A 42 -5.82 -14.20 -10.00
N VAL A 43 -6.02 -12.95 -9.60
CA VAL A 43 -6.93 -12.60 -8.49
C VAL A 43 -8.39 -12.84 -8.87
N GLU A 44 -8.79 -12.37 -10.06
CA GLU A 44 -10.15 -12.48 -10.59
C GLU A 44 -10.48 -13.89 -11.12
N GLY A 45 -9.47 -14.75 -11.33
CA GLY A 45 -9.65 -16.11 -11.81
C GLY A 45 -9.87 -16.22 -13.32
N ILE A 46 -9.40 -15.22 -14.08
CA ILE A 46 -9.52 -15.16 -15.53
C ILE A 46 -8.29 -15.82 -16.17
N ASP A 47 -8.51 -16.77 -17.08
CA ASP A 47 -7.45 -17.46 -17.85
C ASP A 47 -6.27 -17.99 -17.01
N LEU A 48 -6.58 -18.56 -15.84
CA LEU A 48 -5.61 -19.08 -14.87
C LEU A 48 -4.51 -19.94 -15.50
N GLY A 49 -4.87 -20.85 -16.42
CA GLY A 49 -3.88 -21.73 -17.06
C GLY A 49 -2.84 -20.98 -17.91
N ALA A 50 -3.28 -19.95 -18.65
CA ALA A 50 -2.37 -19.15 -19.47
C ALA A 50 -1.51 -18.22 -18.60
N MET A 51 -2.11 -17.62 -17.57
CA MET A 51 -1.40 -16.73 -16.64
C MET A 51 -0.38 -17.49 -15.78
N GLU A 52 -0.72 -18.68 -15.28
CA GLU A 52 0.23 -19.53 -14.55
C GLU A 52 1.38 -20.01 -15.43
N ALA A 53 1.12 -20.35 -16.70
CA ALA A 53 2.19 -20.72 -17.63
C ALA A 53 3.17 -19.57 -17.87
N ARG A 54 2.66 -18.34 -18.03
CA ARG A 54 3.49 -17.13 -18.13
C ARG A 54 4.26 -16.85 -16.85
N LEU A 55 3.61 -16.95 -15.70
CA LEU A 55 4.25 -16.77 -14.41
C LEU A 55 5.43 -17.74 -14.24
N LYS A 56 5.23 -19.02 -14.56
CA LYS A 56 6.29 -20.05 -14.49
C LYS A 56 7.44 -19.78 -15.45
N GLN A 57 7.15 -19.22 -16.63
CA GLN A 57 8.18 -18.83 -17.59
C GLN A 57 9.06 -17.70 -17.04
N GLU A 58 8.45 -16.68 -16.43
CA GLU A 58 9.19 -15.57 -15.82
C GLU A 58 9.94 -16.00 -14.55
N GLU A 59 9.36 -16.87 -13.70
CA GLU A 59 10.06 -17.50 -12.57
C GLU A 59 11.32 -18.24 -13.03
N GLY A 60 11.26 -18.96 -14.16
CA GLY A 60 12.40 -19.66 -14.73
C GLY A 60 13.48 -18.72 -15.26
N LYS A 61 13.11 -17.63 -15.94
CA LYS A 61 14.06 -16.61 -16.43
C LYS A 61 14.73 -15.85 -15.29
N ASN A 62 13.98 -15.59 -14.23
CA ASN A 62 14.43 -14.77 -13.10
C ASN A 62 14.96 -15.60 -11.93
N ALA A 63 15.09 -16.93 -12.07
CA ALA A 63 15.47 -17.83 -10.98
C ALA A 63 16.76 -17.38 -10.25
N ASP A 64 17.78 -16.94 -11.01
CA ASP A 64 19.05 -16.47 -10.45
C ASP A 64 18.88 -15.15 -9.67
N ILE A 65 18.02 -14.25 -10.16
CA ILE A 65 17.71 -12.96 -9.51
C ILE A 65 16.88 -13.20 -8.23
N ILE A 66 15.91 -14.12 -8.29
CA ILE A 66 15.09 -14.51 -7.15
C ILE A 66 15.97 -15.10 -6.05
N ALA A 67 16.88 -16.02 -6.39
CA ALA A 67 17.80 -16.62 -5.43
C ALA A 67 18.71 -15.57 -4.76
N ALA A 68 19.23 -14.63 -5.55
CA ALA A 68 20.04 -13.53 -5.02
C ALA A 68 19.26 -12.60 -4.08
N ASN A 69 18.00 -12.27 -4.43
CA ASN A 69 17.15 -11.44 -3.59
C ASN A 69 16.76 -12.15 -2.29
N GLN A 70 16.44 -13.45 -2.34
CA GLN A 70 16.13 -14.25 -1.16
C GLN A 70 17.33 -14.35 -0.20
N ALA A 71 18.54 -14.52 -0.73
CA ALA A 71 19.75 -14.55 0.08
C ALA A 71 19.95 -13.23 0.85
N LYS A 72 19.70 -12.09 0.21
CA LYS A 72 19.76 -10.77 0.85
C LYS A 72 18.68 -10.58 1.90
N GLU A 73 17.44 -11.00 1.64
CA GLU A 73 16.36 -10.90 2.62
C GLU A 73 16.67 -11.69 3.90
N VAL A 74 17.26 -12.89 3.76
CA VAL A 74 17.66 -13.73 4.90
C VAL A 74 18.80 -13.09 5.69
N GLU A 75 19.77 -12.48 5.01
CA GLU A 75 20.88 -11.76 5.64
C GLU A 75 20.38 -10.52 6.41
N GLU A 76 19.53 -9.71 5.80
CA GLU A 76 18.92 -8.54 6.46
C GLU A 76 18.01 -8.92 7.64
N GLU A 77 17.29 -10.04 7.54
CA GLU A 77 16.46 -10.53 8.65
C GLU A 77 17.29 -11.09 9.79
N ALA A 78 18.44 -11.71 9.50
CA ALA A 78 19.39 -12.16 10.51
C ALA A 78 20.10 -11.00 11.22
N GLU A 79 20.36 -9.90 10.51
CA GLU A 79 21.04 -8.72 11.03
C GLU A 79 20.11 -7.76 11.79
N ARG A 80 18.78 -7.85 11.61
CA ARG A 80 17.81 -7.12 12.44
C ARG A 80 17.94 -7.58 13.91
N PRO A 81 18.48 -6.75 14.81
CA PRO A 81 18.50 -7.10 16.23
C PRO A 81 17.06 -7.22 16.72
N ARG A 82 16.79 -8.13 17.65
CA ARG A 82 15.49 -8.30 18.33
C ARG A 82 15.17 -7.11 19.25
N GLU A 83 15.15 -5.89 18.73
CA GLU A 83 14.91 -4.66 19.48
C GLU A 83 13.45 -4.57 19.98
N SER A 84 12.54 -5.34 19.38
CA SER A 84 11.13 -5.42 19.81
C SER A 84 10.90 -6.17 21.15
N ALA A 85 11.93 -6.70 21.81
CA ALA A 85 11.77 -7.41 23.08
C ALA A 85 12.03 -6.54 24.34
N MET A 86 12.34 -5.24 24.19
CA MET A 86 12.74 -4.40 25.32
C MET A 86 11.86 -3.17 25.60
N ASP A 87 10.75 -2.96 24.88
CA ASP A 87 9.83 -1.82 25.08
C ASP A 87 8.49 -2.23 25.73
N THR A 88 8.55 -2.97 26.83
CA THR A 88 7.39 -3.20 27.72
C THR A 88 7.68 -2.80 29.16
N ARG A 89 8.69 -1.95 29.38
CA ARG A 89 9.00 -1.41 30.71
C ARG A 89 8.62 0.07 30.77
N GLU A 90 7.43 0.26 31.35
CA GLU A 90 7.02 1.44 32.14
C GLU A 90 6.80 2.77 31.40
N ASP A 91 5.64 2.89 30.75
CA ASP A 91 4.98 4.19 30.56
C ASP A 91 3.69 4.22 31.38
N SER A 92 3.70 4.98 32.48
CA SER A 92 2.51 5.22 33.29
C SER A 92 1.41 5.93 32.48
N PRO A 93 0.12 5.53 32.60
CA PRO A 93 -0.99 6.12 31.82
C PRO A 93 -1.29 7.59 32.13
N ALA A 94 -0.69 8.17 33.18
CA ALA A 94 -0.91 9.56 33.58
C ALA A 94 -0.19 10.60 32.71
N GLU A 95 1.00 10.29 32.16
CA GLU A 95 1.77 11.26 31.38
C GLU A 95 1.25 11.43 29.94
N LYS A 96 0.76 10.35 29.31
CA LYS A 96 0.20 10.42 27.93
C LYS A 96 -1.08 11.27 27.84
N ALA A 97 -1.84 11.37 28.93
CA ALA A 97 -3.07 12.18 28.98
C ALA A 97 -2.77 13.69 28.94
N GLY A 98 -1.69 14.13 29.58
CA GLY A 98 -1.26 15.53 29.58
C GLY A 98 -0.78 16.00 28.20
N ASP A 99 0.03 15.17 27.54
CA ASP A 99 0.59 15.50 26.23
C ASP A 99 -0.48 15.50 25.11
N ASN A 100 -1.47 14.59 25.21
CA ASN A 100 -2.60 14.56 24.28
C ASN A 100 -3.47 15.82 24.37
N LEU A 101 -3.74 16.30 25.59
CA LEU A 101 -4.53 17.51 25.82
C LEU A 101 -3.79 18.76 25.32
N GLN A 102 -2.47 18.81 25.50
CA GLN A 102 -1.65 19.94 25.05
C GLN A 102 -1.56 19.98 23.51
N ARG A 103 -1.42 18.82 22.85
CA ARG A 103 -1.51 18.71 21.39
C ARG A 103 -2.89 19.08 20.85
N GLN A 104 -3.98 18.64 21.50
CA GLN A 104 -5.34 19.05 21.12
C GLN A 104 -5.52 20.58 21.20
N LYS A 105 -4.99 21.22 22.24
CA LYS A 105 -5.04 22.69 22.39
C LYS A 105 -4.25 23.40 21.29
N GLN A 106 -3.07 22.90 20.93
CA GLN A 106 -2.29 23.45 19.82
C GLN A 106 -3.00 23.28 18.48
N LEU A 107 -3.59 22.11 18.22
CA LEU A 107 -4.37 21.86 17.00
C LEU A 107 -5.62 22.76 16.92
N ALA A 108 -6.30 22.99 18.04
CA ALA A 108 -7.44 23.91 18.10
C ALA A 108 -7.04 25.37 17.82
N LEU A 109 -5.88 25.80 18.31
CA LEU A 109 -5.32 27.12 18.02
C LEU A 109 -4.93 27.25 16.53
N LEU A 110 -4.34 26.22 15.94
CA LEU A 110 -4.00 26.21 14.51
C LEU A 110 -5.26 26.17 13.62
N ALA A 111 -6.28 25.42 14.04
CA ALA A 111 -7.57 25.34 13.35
C ALA A 111 -8.37 26.65 13.43
N SER A 112 -8.10 27.53 14.40
CA SER A 112 -8.72 28.85 14.47
C SER A 112 -8.35 29.78 13.30
N GLY A 113 -7.32 29.45 12.52
CA GLY A 113 -6.92 30.17 11.31
C GLY A 113 -7.56 29.66 10.01
N TRP A 114 -8.23 28.51 10.02
CA TRP A 114 -8.89 27.91 8.86
C TRP A 114 -10.41 27.96 9.03
N SER A 115 -10.91 29.20 8.93
CA SER A 115 -12.27 29.64 8.59
C SER A 115 -13.45 28.69 8.91
N MET A 116 -14.11 28.97 10.03
CA MET A 116 -15.49 28.52 10.34
C MET A 116 -16.50 28.82 9.20
N GLU A 117 -16.13 29.71 8.29
CA GLU A 117 -16.90 30.09 7.11
C GLU A 117 -16.93 28.99 6.03
N LEU A 118 -15.86 28.18 5.89
CA LEU A 118 -15.83 27.04 4.98
C LEU A 118 -16.68 25.87 5.49
N VAL A 119 -16.67 25.64 6.81
CA VAL A 119 -17.52 24.63 7.45
C VAL A 119 -19.01 25.01 7.35
N ARG A 120 -19.34 26.30 7.55
CA ARG A 120 -20.71 26.80 7.33
C ARG A 120 -21.15 26.76 5.86
N LYS A 121 -20.26 27.11 4.92
CA LYS A 121 -20.59 27.08 3.48
C LYS A 121 -20.86 25.66 2.98
N ARG A 122 -20.18 24.63 3.51
CA ARG A 122 -20.45 23.23 3.16
C ARG A 122 -21.80 22.73 3.71
N ALA A 123 -22.13 23.09 4.95
CA ALA A 123 -23.41 22.73 5.55
C ALA A 123 -24.63 23.37 4.86
N VAL A 124 -24.49 24.60 4.33
CA VAL A 124 -25.56 25.27 3.57
C VAL A 124 -25.72 24.68 2.16
N GLN A 125 -24.64 24.17 1.54
CA GLN A 125 -24.70 23.52 0.23
C GLN A 125 -25.42 22.17 0.31
N GLU A 126 -25.11 21.33 1.31
CA GLU A 126 -25.76 20.02 1.50
C GLU A 126 -27.26 20.12 1.82
N ALA A 127 -27.69 21.18 2.53
CA ALA A 127 -29.11 21.43 2.80
C ALA A 127 -29.91 21.78 1.52
N ARG A 128 -29.25 22.31 0.48
CA ARG A 128 -29.89 22.74 -0.77
C ARG A 128 -30.10 21.59 -1.75
N ASP A 129 -29.24 20.58 -1.70
CA ASP A 129 -29.29 19.41 -2.60
C ASP A 129 -30.28 18.32 -2.12
N THR A 130 -30.84 18.45 -0.91
CA THR A 130 -31.86 17.52 -0.38
C THR A 130 -33.29 17.90 -0.82
N PHE A 131 -33.48 19.03 -1.53
CA PHE A 131 -34.79 19.45 -2.05
C PHE A 131 -34.89 19.23 -3.56
N VAL A 132 -34.84 17.97 -3.99
CA VAL A 132 -35.32 17.55 -5.31
C VAL A 132 -36.80 17.20 -5.17
N ILE A 133 -37.66 18.03 -5.76
CA ILE A 133 -39.12 17.89 -5.81
C ILE A 133 -39.48 16.65 -6.65
N PRO A 134 -40.39 15.75 -6.22
CA PRO A 134 -40.88 14.68 -7.09
C PRO A 134 -41.72 15.28 -8.24
N ALA A 135 -41.36 14.92 -9.47
CA ALA A 135 -42.15 15.21 -10.66
C ALA A 135 -43.50 14.50 -10.60
N TRP A 136 -44.56 15.19 -11.01
CA TRP A 136 -45.91 14.65 -11.18
C TRP A 136 -46.00 13.76 -12.42
#